data_AF-X1P7Y2-F1
#
_entry.id   AF-X1P7Y2-F1
#
_cell.length_a   1.000
_cell.length_b   1.000
_cell.length_c   1.000
_cell.angle_alpha   90.00
_cell.angle_beta   90.00
_cell.angle_gamma   90.00
#
_symmetry.space_group_name_H-M   'P 1'
#
loop_
_entity.id
_entity.type
_entity.pdbx_description
1 polymer ?
#
loop_
_entity_poly.entity_id
_entity_poly.type
_entity_poly.pdbx_seq_one_letter_code
_entity_poly.pdbx_strand_id
1 'polypeptide(L)' 'MGKINKVRLESLKQTKAFYIWELKRSESLTEKQRESYILALGSIEKIIKEKEESEEKEKAKYFSKRGY' A
#
# COMPACT_ATOMS: atom_id res chain seq x y z
N MET A 1 -4.87 15.33 11.69
CA MET A 1 -4.33 14.81 10.41
C MET A 1 -4.40 13.28 10.25
N GLY A 2 -4.59 12.47 11.31
CA GLY A 2 -4.55 11.00 11.20
C GLY A 2 -5.67 10.31 10.40
N LYS A 3 -6.88 10.88 10.30
CA LYS A 3 -8.00 10.24 9.58
C LYS A 3 -7.82 10.19 8.06
N ILE A 4 -7.18 11.19 7.46
CA ILE A 4 -6.95 11.27 6.00
C ILE A 4 -5.94 10.20 5.55
N ASN A 5 -4.93 9.91 6.37
CA ASN A 5 -3.95 8.86 6.06
C ASN A 5 -4.57 7.46 6.10
N LYS A 6 -5.49 7.21 7.04
CA LYS A 6 -6.17 5.90 7.16
C LYS A 6 -7.10 5.60 5.99
N VAL A 7 -7.93 6.58 5.60
CA VAL A 7 -8.81 6.48 4.42
C VAL A 7 -7.99 6.24 3.15
N ARG A 8 -6.85 6.93 3.00
CA ARG A 8 -5.93 6.72 1.87
C ARG A 8 -5.29 5.34 1.86
N LEU A 9 -4.99 4.76 3.02
CA LEU A 9 -4.38 3.42 3.12
C LEU A 9 -5.39 2.32 2.74
N GLU A 10 -6.64 2.44 3.18
CA GLU A 10 -7.70 1.51 2.80
C GLU A 10 -7.98 1.55 1.30
N SER A 11 -8.02 2.74 0.69
CA SER A 11 -8.14 2.86 -0.77
C SER A 11 -6.98 2.19 -1.51
N LEU A 12 -5.73 2.34 -1.03
CA LEU A 12 -4.58 1.66 -1.63
C LEU A 12 -4.66 0.13 -1.52
N LYS A 13 -5.16 -0.40 -0.39
CA LYS A 13 -5.40 -1.85 -0.22
C LYS A 13 -6.49 -2.35 -1.17
N GLN A 14 -7.56 -1.58 -1.37
CA GLN A 14 -8.60 -1.89 -2.36
C GLN A 14 -8.06 -1.88 -3.80
N THR A 15 -7.30 -0.86 -4.17
CA THR A 15 -6.67 -0.77 -5.50
C THR A 15 -5.72 -1.93 -5.75
N LYS A 16 -4.93 -2.35 -4.75
CA LYS A 16 -4.09 -3.55 -4.82
C LYS A 16 -4.94 -4.81 -5.10
N ALA A 17 -6.02 -5.00 -4.37
CA ALA A 17 -6.92 -6.15 -4.55
C ALA A 17 -7.57 -6.16 -5.94
N PHE A 18 -7.97 -4.98 -6.45
CA PHE A 18 -8.50 -4.82 -7.80
C PHE A 18 -7.48 -5.27 -8.87
N TYR A 19 -6.24 -4.78 -8.79
CA TYR A 19 -5.20 -5.16 -9.75
C TYR A 19 -4.83 -6.65 -9.68
N ILE A 20 -4.80 -7.26 -8.48
CA ILE A 20 -4.58 -8.70 -8.34
C ILE A 20 -5.73 -9.50 -8.96
N TRP A 21 -6.97 -9.06 -8.74
CA TRP A 21 -8.14 -9.71 -9.33
C TRP A 21 -8.13 -9.59 -10.86
N GLU A 22 -7.79 -8.42 -11.39
CA GLU A 22 -7.68 -8.19 -12.84
C GLU A 22 -6.58 -9.06 -13.46
N LEU A 23 -5.42 -9.20 -12.82
CA LEU A 23 -4.35 -10.10 -13.23
C LEU A 23 -4.77 -11.58 -13.24
N LYS A 24 -5.58 -12.00 -12.25
CA LYS A 24 -6.10 -13.37 -12.16
C LYS A 24 -7.19 -13.66 -13.18
N ARG A 25 -8.04 -12.69 -13.48
CA ARG A 25 -9.17 -12.83 -14.41
C ARG A 25 -8.74 -12.74 -15.86
N SER A 26 -7.67 -12.00 -16.13
CA SER A 26 -7.24 -11.77 -17.50
C SER A 26 -6.32 -12.88 -17.99
N GLU A 27 -6.93 -13.94 -18.54
CA GLU A 27 -6.23 -14.96 -19.34
C GLU A 27 -5.66 -14.37 -20.65
N SER A 28 -6.09 -13.16 -21.04
CA SER A 28 -5.76 -12.49 -22.29
C SER A 28 -4.79 -11.32 -22.17
N LEU A 29 -4.19 -11.06 -20.99
CA LEU A 29 -3.13 -10.05 -20.88
C LEU A 29 -1.85 -10.57 -21.53
N THR A 30 -1.25 -9.76 -22.40
CA THR A 30 0.10 -10.03 -22.91
C THR A 30 1.14 -9.93 -21.79
N GLU A 31 2.26 -10.66 -21.91
CA GLU A 31 3.35 -10.62 -20.91
C GLU A 31 3.75 -9.20 -20.53
N LYS A 32 3.86 -8.31 -21.52
CA LYS A 32 4.24 -6.91 -21.32
C LYS A 32 3.22 -6.12 -20.47
N GLN A 33 1.94 -6.42 -20.62
CA GLN A 33 0.91 -5.82 -19.77
C GLN A 33 0.98 -6.40 -18.36
N ARG A 34 1.13 -7.72 -18.22
CA ARG A 34 1.32 -8.40 -16.93
C ARG A 34 2.50 -7.82 -16.15
N GLU A 35 3.65 -7.62 -16.78
CA GLU A 35 4.81 -6.98 -16.16
C GLU A 35 4.49 -5.56 -15.66
N SER A 36 3.77 -4.76 -16.47
CA SER A 36 3.36 -3.40 -16.09
C SER A 36 2.45 -3.41 -14.84
N TYR A 37 1.52 -4.37 -14.76
CA TYR A 37 0.67 -4.55 -13.58
C TYR A 37 1.46 -4.99 -12.34
N ILE A 38 2.43 -5.89 -12.51
CA ILE A 38 3.30 -6.34 -11.40
C ILE A 38 4.14 -5.16 -10.87
N LEU A 39 4.70 -4.33 -11.76
CA LEU A 39 5.43 -3.13 -11.38
C LEU A 39 4.56 -2.12 -10.63
N ALA A 40 3.32 -1.92 -11.09
CA ALA A 40 2.34 -1.07 -10.41
C ALA A 40 1.99 -1.62 -9.01
N LEU A 41 1.79 -2.93 -8.88
CA LEU A 41 1.54 -3.59 -7.61
C LEU A 41 2.72 -3.43 -6.64
N GLY A 42 3.95 -3.62 -7.09
CA GLY A 42 5.15 -3.42 -6.28
C GLY A 42 5.27 -1.98 -5.78
N SER A 43 4.94 -1.01 -6.62
CA SER A 43 4.93 0.42 -6.24
C SER A 43 3.88 0.72 -5.16
N ILE A 44 2.66 0.20 -5.32
CA ILE A 44 1.57 0.36 -4.34
C ILE A 44 1.94 -0.30 -3.00
N GLU A 45 2.53 -1.49 -3.04
CA GLU A 45 2.95 -2.22 -1.84
C GLU A 45 4.04 -1.47 -1.07
N LYS A 46 5.00 -0.88 -1.79
CA LYS A 46 6.03 -0.04 -1.20
C LYS A 46 5.44 1.20 -0.50
N ILE A 47 4.50 1.90 -1.15
CA ILE A 47 3.83 3.07 -0.56
C ILE A 47 3.05 2.69 0.71
N ILE A 48 2.36 1.54 0.72
CA ILE A 48 1.66 1.04 1.91
C ILE A 48 2.65 0.79 3.04
N LYS A 49 3.75 0.08 2.75
CA LYS A 49 4.78 -0.25 3.74
C LYS A 49 5.45 0.99 4.33
N GLU A 50 5.83 1.95 3.49
CA GLU A 50 6.44 3.22 3.94
C GLU A 50 5.49 4.03 4.83
N LYS A 51 4.17 3.99 4.56
CA LYS A 51 3.16 4.63 5.41
C LYS A 51 2.99 3.92 6.75
N GLU A 52 2.93 2.59 6.76
CA GLU A 52 2.82 1.79 7.99
C GLU A 52 4.07 1.98 8.87
N GLU A 53 5.28 1.96 8.30
CA GLU A 53 6.53 2.24 9.02
C GLU A 53 6.60 3.68 9.56
N SER A 54 6.10 4.66 8.81
CA SER A 54 6.06 6.05 9.26
C SER A 54 5.11 6.24 10.45
N GLU A 55 3.94 5.60 10.44
CA GLU A 55 3.02 5.63 11.58
C GLU A 55 3.60 4.93 12.81
N GLU A 56 4.34 3.83 12.63
CA GLU A 56 5.01 3.12 13.72
C GLU A 56 6.13 3.95 14.34
N LYS A 57 6.97 4.60 13.54
CA LYS A 57 8.01 5.52 14.02
C LYS A 57 7.41 6.72 14.74
N GLU A 58 6.30 7.26 14.26
CA GLU A 58 5.62 8.37 14.92
C GLU A 58 5.09 7.95 16.30
N LYS A 59 4.46 6.77 16.40
CA LYS A 59 4.02 6.19 17.68
C LYS A 59 5.19 5.92 18.63
N ALA A 60 6.28 5.33 18.15
CA ALA A 60 7.47 5.08 18.94
C ALA A 60 8.06 6.38 19.51
N LYS A 61 8.10 7.44 18.70
CA LYS A 61 8.58 8.77 19.11
C LYS A 61 7.66 9.42 20.14
N TYR A 62 6.34 9.26 20.01
CA TYR A 62 5.37 9.69 21.01
C TYR A 62 5.49 8.89 22.32
N PHE A 63 5.75 7.59 22.25
CA PHE A 63 5.97 6.74 23.42
C PHE A 63 7.27 7.11 24.16
N SER A 64 8.38 7.34 23.44
CA SER A 64 9.64 7.80 24.05
C SER A 64 9.52 9.20 24.68
N LYS A 65 8.66 10.08 24.16
CA LYS A 65 8.42 11.42 24.76
C LYS A 65 7.51 11.39 26.00
N ARG A 66 6.80 10.29 26.23
CA ARG A 66 5.79 10.14 27.29
C ARG A 66 6.24 9.18 28.39
N GLY A 67 7.47 8.66 28.30
CA GLY A 67 8.16 7.94 29.35
C GLY A 67 8.73 8.90 30.40
N TYR A 68 8.47 8.57 31.65
CA TYR A 68 8.92 9.18 32.90
C TYR A 68 10.43 9.09 33.11
#